data_AF-A0A1V6HN64-F1
#
_entry.id   AF-A0A1V6HN64-F1
#
_cell.length_a   1.000
_cell.length_b   1.000
_cell.length_c   1.000
_cell.angle_alpha   90.00
_cell.angle_beta   90.00
_cell.angle_gamma   90.00
#
_symmetry.space_group_name_H-M   'P 1'
#
loop_
_entity.id
_entity.type
_entity.pdbx_description
1 polymer ?
#
loop_
_entity_poly.entity_id
_entity_poly.type
_entity_poly.pdbx_seq_one_letter_code
_entity_poly.pdbx_strand_id
1 'polypeptide(L)'
;MKKETRIGLYLTVIVHLVVLIVFLSLQFSSMIRKESSFVLDFTQQEELEAAQMRENMRAQLSEELEDLISGIQRQSRNVAVDATQRNLALKDDRHTDPSQVYKEAEELQKRLDAARKEVEEQGGNETMSVGGTEDEKQEVKPYTGPAVLEYWLEGRKAMSLSIPVYKCLGGGDVTVSIQVDRKGYVQKASIEAAFSSQDRCLQEFALRAARQSRFTASTQAPALQPGKIVYRFIPQ
;
A
#
# COMPACT_ATOMS: atom_id res chain seq x y z
N MET A 1 -48.21 -102.41 -5.22
CA MET A 1 -48.07 -101.61 -6.45
C MET A 1 -48.23 -100.09 -6.27
N LYS A 2 -49.30 -99.54 -5.64
CA LYS A 2 -49.46 -98.06 -5.52
C LYS A 2 -48.45 -97.33 -4.60
N LYS A 3 -47.76 -98.05 -3.69
CA LYS A 3 -46.78 -97.46 -2.75
C LYS A 3 -45.40 -97.29 -3.39
N GLU A 4 -44.96 -98.26 -4.18
CA GLU A 4 -43.65 -98.26 -4.86
C GLU A 4 -43.57 -97.18 -5.93
N THR A 5 -44.66 -96.93 -6.67
CA THR A 5 -44.71 -95.85 -7.67
C THR A 5 -44.66 -94.46 -7.04
N ARG A 6 -45.26 -94.26 -5.85
CA ARG A 6 -45.17 -92.99 -5.11
C ARG A 6 -43.75 -92.75 -4.58
N ILE A 7 -43.08 -93.79 -4.09
CA ILE A 7 -41.69 -93.70 -3.62
C ILE A 7 -40.75 -93.34 -4.77
N GLY A 8 -40.94 -93.94 -5.95
CA GLY A 8 -40.19 -93.56 -7.16
C GLY A 8 -40.42 -92.11 -7.55
N LEU A 9 -41.67 -91.63 -7.51
CA LEU A 9 -42.00 -90.23 -7.80
C LEU A 9 -41.34 -89.26 -6.82
N TYR A 10 -41.43 -89.51 -5.50
CA TYR A 10 -40.76 -88.67 -4.50
C TYR A 10 -39.24 -88.66 -4.66
N LEU A 11 -38.61 -89.79 -4.99
CA LEU A 11 -37.17 -89.87 -5.18
C LEU A 11 -36.72 -89.04 -6.39
N THR A 12 -37.45 -89.12 -7.51
CA THR A 12 -37.16 -88.28 -8.68
C THR A 12 -37.34 -86.79 -8.36
N VAL A 13 -38.39 -86.40 -7.64
CA VAL A 13 -38.62 -85.01 -7.23
C VAL A 13 -37.47 -84.50 -6.36
N ILE A 14 -37.01 -85.29 -5.38
CA ILE A 14 -35.89 -84.92 -4.51
C ILE A 14 -34.60 -84.75 -5.31
N VAL A 15 -34.29 -85.67 -6.23
CA VAL A 15 -33.08 -85.58 -7.07
C VAL A 15 -33.12 -84.33 -7.96
N HIS A 16 -34.24 -84.04 -8.60
CA HIS A 16 -34.37 -82.84 -9.44
C HIS A 16 -34.27 -81.55 -8.59
N LEU A 17 -34.82 -81.54 -7.38
CA LEU A 17 -34.72 -80.41 -6.46
C LEU A 17 -33.27 -80.16 -6.03
N VAL A 18 -32.50 -81.20 -5.73
CA VAL A 18 -31.07 -81.09 -5.40
C VAL A 18 -30.26 -80.55 -6.59
N VAL A 19 -30.53 -81.04 -7.81
CA VAL A 19 -29.87 -80.54 -9.03
C VAL A 19 -30.17 -79.06 -9.27
N LEU A 20 -31.42 -78.63 -9.02
CA LEU A 20 -31.84 -77.24 -9.17
C LEU A 20 -31.14 -76.32 -8.15
N ILE A 21 -31.01 -76.78 -6.89
CA ILE A 21 -30.26 -76.05 -5.85
C ILE A 21 -28.79 -75.90 -6.25
N VAL A 22 -28.14 -76.97 -6.70
CA VAL A 22 -26.73 -76.93 -7.14
C VAL A 22 -26.56 -75.96 -8.32
N PHE A 23 -27.46 -76.01 -9.29
CA PHE A 23 -27.44 -75.11 -10.44
C PHE A 23 -27.60 -73.64 -10.02
N LEU A 24 -28.54 -73.34 -9.11
CA LEU A 24 -28.73 -72.01 -8.54
C LEU A 24 -27.49 -71.52 -7.77
N SER A 25 -26.86 -72.38 -6.97
CA SER A 25 -25.63 -72.05 -6.24
C SER A 25 -24.46 -71.73 -7.18
N LEU A 26 -24.32 -72.47 -8.28
CA LEU A 26 -23.31 -72.19 -9.31
C LEU A 26 -23.58 -70.87 -10.04
N GLN A 27 -24.85 -70.57 -10.35
CA GLN A 27 -25.23 -69.31 -10.98
C GLN A 27 -24.93 -68.10 -10.08
N PHE A 28 -25.28 -68.18 -8.79
CA PHE A 28 -25.00 -67.13 -7.81
C PHE A 28 -23.50 -66.84 -7.68
N SER A 29 -22.67 -67.89 -7.65
CA SER A 29 -21.20 -67.73 -7.61
C SER A 29 -20.65 -67.00 -8.84
N SER A 30 -21.20 -67.27 -10.03
CA SER A 30 -20.81 -66.57 -11.26
C SER A 30 -21.29 -65.12 -11.31
N MET A 31 -22.43 -64.80 -10.68
CA MET A 31 -23.01 -63.46 -10.70
C MET A 31 -22.28 -62.51 -9.74
N ILE A 32 -21.85 -63.01 -8.57
CA ILE A 32 -21.12 -62.24 -7.54
C ILE A 32 -19.71 -61.81 -7.99
N ARG A 33 -19.12 -62.47 -8.99
CA ARG A 33 -17.81 -62.07 -9.55
C ARG A 33 -17.88 -60.89 -10.53
N LYS A 34 -19.06 -60.32 -10.79
CA LYS A 34 -19.29 -59.29 -11.80
C LYS A 34 -19.59 -57.89 -11.26
N GLU A 35 -19.33 -57.62 -9.99
CA GLU A 35 -19.27 -56.24 -9.51
C GLU A 35 -17.88 -55.66 -9.77
N SER A 36 -17.74 -55.00 -10.92
CA SER A 36 -16.58 -54.18 -11.26
C SER A 36 -16.53 -52.98 -10.32
N SER A 37 -15.55 -52.96 -9.41
CA SER A 37 -15.20 -51.77 -8.63
C SER A 37 -14.75 -50.66 -9.59
N PHE A 38 -15.58 -49.63 -9.76
CA PHE A 38 -15.21 -48.43 -10.50
C PHE A 38 -14.39 -47.53 -9.56
N VAL A 39 -13.08 -47.48 -9.78
CA VAL A 39 -12.20 -46.54 -9.07
C VAL A 39 -12.30 -45.21 -9.81
N LEU A 40 -12.96 -44.22 -9.19
CA LEU A 40 -12.94 -42.86 -9.72
C LEU A 40 -11.56 -42.25 -9.46
N ASP A 41 -10.86 -41.91 -10.55
CA ASP A 41 -9.60 -41.17 -10.52
C ASP A 41 -9.89 -39.69 -10.75
N PHE A 42 -9.76 -38.88 -9.68
CA PHE A 42 -10.06 -37.45 -9.68
C PHE A 42 -8.81 -36.57 -9.82
N THR A 43 -7.63 -37.17 -10.02
CA THR A 43 -6.35 -36.45 -10.05
C THR A 43 -6.33 -35.34 -11.10
N GLN A 44 -6.82 -35.62 -12.31
CA GLN A 44 -6.85 -34.63 -13.39
C GLN A 44 -7.77 -33.43 -13.07
N GLN A 45 -8.90 -33.67 -12.41
CA GLN A 45 -9.85 -32.61 -12.08
C GLN A 45 -9.31 -31.71 -10.96
N GLU A 46 -8.67 -32.30 -9.95
CA GLU A 46 -8.02 -31.57 -8.87
C GLU A 46 -6.85 -30.71 -9.38
N GLU A 47 -6.07 -31.20 -10.34
CA GLU A 47 -5.00 -30.42 -10.98
C GLU A 47 -5.54 -29.21 -11.77
N LEU A 48 -6.64 -29.38 -12.50
CA LEU A 48 -7.29 -28.30 -13.25
C LEU A 48 -7.88 -27.24 -12.31
N GLU A 49 -8.55 -27.67 -11.24
CA GLU A 49 -9.11 -26.77 -10.22
C GLU A 49 -8.00 -26.02 -9.47
N ALA A 50 -6.89 -26.70 -9.13
CA ALA A 50 -5.73 -26.06 -8.50
C ALA A 50 -5.04 -25.06 -9.44
N ALA A 51 -4.95 -25.35 -10.74
CA ALA A 51 -4.41 -24.42 -11.74
C ALA A 51 -5.30 -23.17 -11.88
N GLN A 52 -6.62 -23.35 -11.98
CA GLN A 52 -7.59 -22.24 -12.02
C GLN A 52 -7.56 -21.40 -10.75
N MET A 53 -7.48 -22.04 -9.58
CA MET A 53 -7.38 -21.34 -8.30
C MET A 53 -6.09 -20.50 -8.22
N ARG A 54 -4.96 -21.02 -8.71
CA ARG A 54 -3.69 -20.27 -8.78
C ARG A 54 -3.75 -19.09 -9.74
N GLU A 55 -4.38 -19.24 -10.90
CA GLU A 55 -4.62 -18.15 -11.85
C GLU A 55 -5.48 -17.05 -11.22
N ASN A 56 -6.61 -17.42 -10.61
CA ASN A 56 -7.50 -16.45 -9.95
C ASN A 56 -6.81 -15.73 -8.79
N MET A 57 -6.04 -16.47 -7.98
CA MET A 57 -5.28 -15.89 -6.88
C MET A 57 -4.18 -14.93 -7.38
N ARG A 58 -3.51 -15.27 -8.49
CA ARG A 58 -2.56 -14.35 -9.15
C ARG A 58 -3.24 -13.10 -9.68
N ALA A 59 -4.41 -13.23 -10.31
CA ALA A 59 -5.18 -12.10 -10.82
C ALA A 59 -5.63 -11.15 -9.69
N GLN A 60 -6.15 -11.71 -8.60
CA GLN A 60 -6.52 -10.93 -7.41
C GLN A 60 -5.32 -10.20 -6.79
N LEU A 61 -4.18 -10.89 -6.65
CA LEU A 61 -2.95 -10.27 -6.15
C LEU A 61 -2.43 -9.16 -7.06
N SER A 62 -2.55 -9.31 -8.39
CA SER A 62 -2.14 -8.24 -9.32
C SER A 62 -3.03 -7.01 -9.22
N GLU A 63 -4.34 -7.19 -9.05
CA GLU A 63 -5.30 -6.09 -8.90
C GLU A 63 -5.08 -5.33 -7.58
N GLU A 64 -4.91 -6.07 -6.47
CA GLU A 64 -4.61 -5.50 -5.16
C GLU A 64 -3.26 -4.75 -5.16
N LEU A 65 -2.23 -5.32 -5.80
CA LEU A 65 -0.92 -4.67 -5.92
C LEU A 65 -0.99 -3.38 -6.74
N GLU A 66 -1.81 -3.34 -7.79
CA GLU A 66 -1.98 -2.14 -8.62
C GLU A 66 -2.73 -1.03 -7.87
N ASP A 67 -3.73 -1.36 -7.05
CA ASP A 67 -4.40 -0.39 -6.17
C ASP A 67 -3.42 0.20 -5.12
N LEU A 68 -2.60 -0.66 -4.49
CA LEU A 68 -1.53 -0.26 -3.58
C LEU A 68 -0.49 0.66 -4.25
N ILE A 69 -0.01 0.30 -5.45
CA ILE A 69 0.94 1.12 -6.21
C ILE A 69 0.31 2.46 -6.58
N SER A 70 -0.95 2.48 -7.03
CA SER A 70 -1.64 3.70 -7.41
C SER A 70 -1.87 4.64 -6.21
N GLY A 71 -2.13 4.09 -5.03
CA GLY A 71 -2.23 4.84 -3.77
C GLY A 71 -0.91 5.49 -3.38
N ILE A 72 0.20 4.74 -3.48
CA ILE A 72 1.55 5.24 -3.23
C ILE A 72 1.92 6.34 -4.24
N GLN A 73 1.61 6.15 -5.52
CA GLN A 73 1.94 7.11 -6.57
C GLN A 73 1.16 8.44 -6.45
N ARG A 74 -0.09 8.38 -5.96
CA ARG A 74 -0.90 9.57 -5.65
C ARG A 74 -0.38 10.33 -4.43
N GLN A 75 0.23 9.64 -3.47
CA GLN A 75 0.82 10.24 -2.26
C GLN A 75 2.30 10.63 -2.40
N SER A 76 3.04 10.03 -3.33
CA SER A 76 4.44 10.37 -3.62
C SER A 76 4.51 11.66 -4.44
N ARG A 77 4.18 12.79 -3.81
CA ARG A 77 4.65 14.08 -4.32
C ARG A 77 6.17 14.08 -4.20
N ASN A 78 6.86 14.65 -5.20
CA ASN A 78 8.29 14.96 -5.08
C ASN A 78 8.46 16.07 -4.03
N VAL A 79 8.38 15.72 -2.75
CA VAL A 79 8.53 16.63 -1.63
C VAL A 79 10.01 16.71 -1.30
N ALA A 80 10.55 17.92 -1.36
CA ALA A 80 11.86 18.19 -0.82
C ALA A 80 11.77 18.33 0.69
N VAL A 81 12.58 17.55 1.42
CA VAL A 81 12.60 17.56 2.89
C VAL A 81 13.85 18.28 3.37
N ASP A 82 13.68 19.15 4.37
CA ASP A 82 14.79 19.77 5.10
C ASP A 82 15.29 18.79 6.18
N ALA A 83 16.49 18.24 5.96
CA ALA A 83 17.13 17.28 6.86
C ALA A 83 17.34 17.84 8.26
N THR A 84 17.50 19.16 8.40
CA THR A 84 17.75 19.81 9.69
C THR A 84 16.55 19.71 10.64
N GLN A 85 15.34 19.50 10.10
CA GLN A 85 14.09 19.52 10.86
C GLN A 85 13.53 18.12 11.18
N ARG A 86 14.21 17.03 10.80
CA ARG A 86 13.73 15.65 11.00
C ARG A 86 13.38 15.27 12.46
N ASN A 87 13.92 15.99 13.44
CA ASN A 87 13.70 15.72 14.87
C ASN A 87 13.22 16.95 15.67
N LEU A 88 12.85 18.04 14.99
CA LEU A 88 12.35 19.24 15.68
C LEU A 88 10.82 19.26 15.65
N ALA A 89 10.21 19.52 16.82
CA ALA A 89 8.80 19.88 16.88
C ALA A 89 8.60 21.17 16.08
N LEU A 90 7.71 21.12 15.08
CA LEU A 90 7.41 22.28 14.26
C LEU A 90 6.85 23.39 15.14
N LYS A 91 7.47 24.56 15.07
CA LYS A 91 6.88 25.78 15.58
C LYS A 91 6.00 26.36 14.47
N ASP A 92 4.78 26.72 14.83
CA ASP A 92 3.90 27.47 13.96
C ASP A 92 4.50 28.87 13.75
N ASP A 93 5.10 29.11 12.58
CA ASP A 93 5.76 30.36 12.21
C ASP A 93 4.75 31.50 11.95
N ARG A 94 3.44 31.27 12.10
CA ARG A 94 2.38 32.26 11.80
C ARG A 94 2.28 33.42 12.78
N HIS A 95 3.22 33.61 13.72
CA HIS A 95 3.34 34.78 14.62
C HIS A 95 2.02 35.27 15.25
N THR A 96 1.02 34.41 15.32
CA THR A 96 -0.28 34.70 15.91
C THR A 96 -0.26 33.90 17.18
N ASP A 97 -0.18 34.59 18.31
CA ASP A 97 -0.29 33.95 19.62
C ASP A 97 -1.56 33.09 19.58
N PRO A 98 -1.46 31.76 19.64
CA PRO A 98 -2.62 30.88 19.48
C PRO A 98 -3.68 31.18 20.54
N SER A 99 -3.29 31.80 21.67
CA SER A 99 -4.21 32.26 22.71
C SER A 99 -5.18 33.35 22.24
N GLN A 100 -4.82 34.20 21.27
CA GLN A 100 -5.70 35.24 20.76
C GLN A 100 -6.84 34.65 19.92
N VAL A 101 -6.54 33.66 19.08
CA VAL A 101 -7.55 32.95 18.30
C VAL A 101 -8.53 32.20 19.21
N TYR A 102 -8.04 31.59 20.30
CA TYR A 102 -8.91 30.94 21.28
C TYR A 102 -9.81 31.94 22.02
N LYS A 103 -9.30 33.13 22.36
CA LYS A 103 -10.10 34.20 22.98
C LYS A 103 -11.16 34.76 22.03
N GLU A 104 -10.78 35.04 20.78
CA GLU A 104 -11.72 35.52 19.75
C GLU A 104 -12.80 34.47 19.45
N ALA A 105 -12.44 33.19 19.42
CA ALA A 105 -13.40 32.09 19.26
C ALA A 105 -14.37 32.01 20.44
N GLU A 106 -13.90 32.16 21.68
CA GLU A 106 -14.76 32.15 22.88
C GLU A 106 -15.72 33.36 22.91
N GLU A 107 -15.22 34.55 22.53
CA GLU A 107 -16.05 35.75 22.40
C GLU A 107 -17.10 35.61 21.29
N LEU A 108 -16.71 35.04 20.15
CA LEU A 108 -17.63 34.76 19.04
C LEU A 108 -18.70 33.77 19.48
N GLN A 109 -18.33 32.67 20.15
CA GLN A 109 -19.27 31.68 20.68
C GLN A 109 -20.29 32.33 21.62
N LYS A 110 -19.83 33.17 22.56
CA LYS A 110 -20.71 33.91 23.48
C LYS A 110 -21.69 34.82 22.76
N ARG A 111 -21.26 35.49 21.69
CA ARG A 111 -22.13 36.33 20.86
C ARG A 111 -23.16 35.51 20.09
N LEU A 112 -22.76 34.36 19.55
CA LEU A 112 -23.67 33.45 18.84
C LEU A 112 -24.70 32.85 19.81
N ASP A 113 -24.30 32.46 21.01
CA ASP A 113 -25.20 31.93 22.04
C ASP A 113 -26.20 33.00 22.53
N ALA A 114 -25.75 34.25 22.68
CA ALA A 114 -26.64 35.37 23.02
C ALA A 114 -27.64 35.67 21.90
N ALA A 115 -27.16 35.77 20.65
CA ALA A 115 -28.02 35.98 19.49
C ALA A 115 -29.01 34.82 19.31
N ARG A 116 -28.59 33.58 19.54
CA ARG A 116 -29.46 32.41 19.49
C ARG A 116 -30.57 32.47 20.55
N LYS A 117 -30.25 32.89 21.76
CA LYS A 117 -31.26 33.07 22.84
C LYS A 117 -32.29 34.15 22.49
N GLU A 118 -31.84 35.27 21.93
CA GLU A 118 -32.74 36.35 21.49
C GLU A 118 -33.69 35.89 20.37
N VAL A 119 -33.20 35.05 19.45
CA VAL A 119 -34.01 34.45 18.36
C VAL A 119 -34.99 33.40 18.90
N GLU A 120 -34.58 32.56 19.85
CA GLU A 120 -35.44 31.58 20.51
C GLU A 120 -36.57 32.26 21.32
N GLU A 121 -36.30 33.39 21.98
CA GLU A 121 -37.30 34.20 22.70
C GLU A 121 -38.33 34.87 21.78
N GLN A 122 -37.95 35.17 20.53
CA GLN A 122 -38.85 35.73 19.50
C GLN A 122 -39.60 34.64 18.71
N GLY A 123 -39.48 33.37 19.09
CA GLY A 123 -40.24 32.25 18.49
C GLY A 123 -39.71 31.80 17.13
N GLY A 124 -38.51 32.23 16.72
CA GLY A 124 -37.84 31.77 15.50
C GLY A 124 -37.14 30.44 15.74
N ASN A 125 -37.58 29.37 15.07
CA ASN A 125 -36.83 28.11 15.05
C ASN A 125 -36.06 27.99 13.74
N GLU A 126 -34.85 28.55 13.70
CA GLU A 126 -33.89 28.29 12.62
C GLU A 126 -32.92 27.19 13.04
N THR A 127 -33.21 25.98 12.58
CA THR A 127 -32.33 24.82 12.69
C THR A 127 -31.19 24.97 11.69
N MET A 128 -30.20 25.79 12.03
CA MET A 128 -28.93 25.81 11.33
C MET A 128 -28.11 24.61 11.81
N SER A 129 -28.12 23.56 11.00
CA SER A 129 -27.16 22.45 11.09
C SER A 129 -25.76 23.00 10.83
N VAL A 130 -25.10 23.50 11.88
CA VAL A 130 -23.65 23.67 11.88
C VAL A 130 -23.09 22.25 12.00
N GLY A 131 -22.83 21.64 10.85
CA GLY A 131 -22.01 20.44 10.78
C GLY A 131 -20.66 20.80 11.37
N GLY A 132 -20.40 20.33 12.59
CA GLY A 132 -19.09 20.40 13.19
C GLY A 132 -18.15 19.56 12.35
N THR A 133 -17.45 20.20 11.42
CA THR A 133 -16.12 19.72 11.08
C THR A 133 -15.30 19.90 12.35
N GLU A 134 -15.13 18.80 13.08
CA GLU A 134 -14.00 18.65 13.97
C GLU A 134 -12.78 19.00 13.14
N ASP A 135 -12.29 20.23 13.28
CA ASP A 135 -10.96 20.61 12.87
C ASP A 135 -10.02 19.79 13.76
N GLU A 136 -9.80 18.54 13.36
CA GLU A 136 -8.59 17.82 13.72
C GLU A 136 -7.47 18.81 13.43
N LYS A 137 -6.84 19.29 14.50
CA LYS A 137 -5.50 19.85 14.43
C LYS A 137 -4.66 18.80 13.74
N GLN A 138 -4.57 18.87 12.41
CA GLN A 138 -3.50 18.27 11.67
C GLN A 138 -2.27 19.01 12.17
N GLU A 139 -1.68 18.51 13.26
CA GLU A 139 -0.24 18.58 13.44
C GLU A 139 0.32 18.27 12.05
N VAL A 140 0.85 19.28 11.37
CA VAL A 140 1.45 19.12 10.06
C VAL A 140 2.70 18.29 10.30
N LYS A 141 2.57 17.00 10.54
CA LYS A 141 3.69 16.13 10.88
C LYS A 141 4.68 16.27 9.73
N PRO A 142 5.97 16.58 10.01
CA PRO A 142 6.98 16.61 8.96
C PRO A 142 6.84 15.33 8.15
N TYR A 143 6.80 15.46 6.83
CA TYR A 143 6.73 14.30 5.97
C TYR A 143 8.01 13.47 6.18
N THR A 144 7.90 12.39 6.95
CA THR A 144 9.00 11.44 7.24
C THR A 144 9.05 10.30 6.21
N GLY A 145 8.20 10.35 5.18
CA GLY A 145 8.21 9.37 4.11
C GLY A 145 9.48 9.45 3.25
N PRO A 146 9.72 8.46 2.38
CA PRO A 146 10.89 8.44 1.51
C PRO A 146 10.87 9.64 0.55
N ALA A 147 11.63 10.68 0.88
CA ALA A 147 11.81 11.84 0.02
C ALA A 147 12.77 11.53 -1.14
N VAL A 148 12.40 11.94 -2.35
CA VAL A 148 13.26 11.86 -3.56
C VAL A 148 14.42 12.86 -3.45
N LEU A 149 14.26 13.91 -2.63
CA LEU A 149 15.23 14.98 -2.49
C LEU A 149 15.28 15.45 -1.03
N GLU A 150 16.48 15.50 -0.47
CA GLU A 150 16.73 15.99 0.87
C GLU A 150 17.90 16.99 0.84
N TYR A 151 17.85 18.03 1.68
CA TYR A 151 18.95 18.98 1.80
C TYR A 151 19.26 19.29 3.25
N TRP A 152 20.50 19.69 3.49
CA TRP A 152 20.99 20.18 4.77
C TRP A 152 21.73 21.49 4.55
N LEU A 153 21.19 22.57 5.14
CA LEU A 153 21.83 23.88 5.15
C LEU A 153 21.41 24.61 6.44
N GLU A 154 22.38 24.88 7.29
CA GLU A 154 22.10 25.43 8.62
C GLU A 154 21.48 26.84 8.55
N GLY A 155 20.37 27.05 9.27
CA GLY A 155 19.71 28.34 9.41
C GLY A 155 19.12 28.93 8.13
N ARG A 156 19.03 28.14 7.05
CA ARG A 156 18.47 28.58 5.77
C ARG A 156 17.53 27.54 5.18
N LYS A 157 16.38 28.02 4.72
CA LYS A 157 15.37 27.20 4.05
C LYS A 157 15.65 27.19 2.54
N ALA A 158 15.28 26.11 1.88
CA ALA A 158 15.31 26.06 0.42
C ALA A 158 14.15 26.88 -0.17
N MET A 159 14.44 27.74 -1.14
CA MET A 159 13.43 28.48 -1.88
C MET A 159 12.95 27.69 -3.10
N SER A 160 13.87 27.05 -3.81
CA SER A 160 13.57 26.23 -4.98
C SER A 160 14.66 25.18 -5.13
N LEU A 161 14.26 23.91 -5.12
CA LEU A 161 15.16 22.79 -5.34
C LEU A 161 14.85 22.22 -6.72
N SER A 162 15.84 22.28 -7.61
CA SER A 162 15.67 21.74 -8.95
C SER A 162 15.65 20.22 -8.87
N ILE A 163 14.60 19.60 -9.39
CA ILE A 163 14.47 18.13 -9.45
C ILE A 163 15.10 17.67 -10.77
N PRO A 164 16.13 16.81 -10.73
CA PRO A 164 16.78 16.32 -11.94
C PRO A 164 15.83 15.42 -12.73
N VAL A 165 15.64 15.73 -14.02
CA VAL A 165 15.03 14.81 -14.98
C VAL A 165 16.15 13.96 -15.58
N TYR A 166 16.12 12.66 -15.33
CA TYR A 166 17.16 11.73 -15.77
C TYR A 166 16.57 10.62 -16.65
N LYS A 167 17.41 10.06 -17.52
CA LYS A 167 17.10 8.91 -18.39
C LYS A 167 18.11 7.77 -18.22
N CYS A 168 18.82 7.78 -17.09
CA CYS A 168 19.82 6.76 -16.77
C CYS A 168 19.09 5.45 -16.39
N LEU A 169 19.69 4.31 -16.73
CA LEU A 169 19.12 2.98 -16.44
C LEU A 169 19.26 2.57 -14.96
N GLY A 170 20.17 3.22 -14.23
CA GLY A 170 20.44 2.94 -12.83
C GLY A 170 19.61 3.79 -11.85
N GLY A 171 19.49 3.28 -10.63
CA GLY A 171 19.01 4.03 -9.47
C GLY A 171 20.09 4.09 -8.38
N GLY A 172 19.89 4.95 -7.39
CA GLY A 172 20.78 5.10 -6.25
C GLY A 172 20.81 6.52 -5.71
N ASP A 173 21.44 6.68 -4.55
CA ASP A 173 21.57 7.97 -3.89
C ASP A 173 22.84 8.69 -4.36
N VAL A 174 22.74 9.99 -4.59
CA VAL A 174 23.87 10.85 -4.95
C VAL A 174 23.91 12.03 -3.98
N THR A 175 24.97 12.10 -3.19
CA THR A 175 25.19 13.17 -2.22
C THR A 175 26.08 14.25 -2.84
N VAL A 176 25.54 15.46 -2.94
CA VAL A 176 26.24 16.62 -3.50
C VAL A 176 26.54 17.61 -2.38
N SER A 177 27.82 17.84 -2.13
CA SER A 177 28.30 18.96 -1.32
C SER A 177 28.13 20.27 -2.09
N ILE A 178 27.52 21.27 -1.46
CA ILE A 178 27.25 22.58 -2.06
C ILE A 178 27.89 23.71 -1.25
N GLN A 179 28.24 24.80 -1.92
CA GLN A 179 28.62 26.06 -1.28
C GLN A 179 27.70 27.17 -1.76
N VAL A 180 26.93 27.74 -0.82
CA VAL A 180 25.87 28.69 -1.10
C VAL A 180 26.29 30.09 -0.68
N ASP A 181 26.15 31.07 -1.57
CA ASP A 181 26.44 32.47 -1.27
C ASP A 181 25.40 33.12 -0.34
N ARG A 182 25.64 34.36 0.08
CA ARG A 182 24.70 35.13 0.92
C ARG A 182 23.35 35.44 0.26
N LYS A 183 23.30 35.47 -1.07
CA LYS A 183 22.08 35.72 -1.84
C LYS A 183 21.23 34.45 -2.04
N GLY A 184 21.78 33.29 -1.68
CA GLY A 184 21.12 31.99 -1.78
C GLY A 184 21.43 31.20 -3.05
N TYR A 185 22.42 31.61 -3.85
CA TYR A 185 22.86 30.91 -5.04
C TYR A 185 23.94 29.88 -4.73
N VAL A 186 23.86 28.71 -5.36
CA VAL A 186 24.87 27.65 -5.25
C VAL A 186 26.04 27.98 -6.18
N GLN A 187 27.16 28.43 -5.60
CA GLN A 187 28.35 28.84 -6.35
C GLN A 187 29.28 27.67 -6.66
N LYS A 188 29.35 26.67 -5.78
CA LYS A 188 30.12 25.44 -6.01
C LYS A 188 29.29 24.24 -5.64
N ALA A 189 29.44 23.18 -6.42
CA ALA A 189 28.82 21.89 -6.18
C ALA A 189 29.82 20.79 -6.57
N SER A 190 30.01 19.82 -5.68
CA SER A 190 30.90 18.67 -5.84
C SER A 190 30.28 17.40 -5.25
N ILE A 191 30.52 16.26 -5.90
CA ILE A 191 29.98 14.97 -5.49
C ILE A 191 30.81 14.40 -4.34
N GLU A 192 30.14 13.91 -3.30
CA GLU A 192 30.77 13.14 -2.24
C GLU A 192 30.84 11.66 -2.66
N ALA A 193 31.95 11.25 -3.26
CA ALA A 193 32.13 9.92 -3.84
C ALA A 193 31.92 8.76 -2.84
N ALA A 194 32.15 9.00 -1.55
CA ALA A 194 31.97 7.98 -0.50
C ALA A 194 30.49 7.62 -0.24
N PHE A 195 29.57 8.55 -0.50
CA PHE A 195 28.14 8.43 -0.18
C PHE A 195 27.26 8.62 -1.43
N SER A 196 27.80 8.29 -2.61
CA SER A 196 27.13 8.47 -3.89
C SER A 196 27.27 7.24 -4.76
N SER A 197 26.25 6.97 -5.57
CA SER A 197 26.33 5.99 -6.66
C SER A 197 27.51 6.30 -7.60
N GLN A 198 28.18 5.25 -8.07
CA GLN A 198 29.31 5.37 -9.01
C GLN A 198 28.86 5.65 -10.45
N ASP A 199 27.56 5.64 -10.73
CA ASP A 199 27.04 5.96 -12.06
C ASP A 199 27.26 7.44 -12.39
N ARG A 200 28.12 7.68 -13.38
CA ARG A 200 28.46 9.01 -13.88
C ARG A 200 27.24 9.75 -14.43
N CYS A 201 26.28 9.05 -15.03
CA CYS A 201 25.06 9.65 -15.56
C CYS A 201 24.28 10.33 -14.43
N LEU A 202 24.01 9.60 -13.35
CA LEU A 202 23.29 10.11 -12.17
C LEU A 202 24.03 11.28 -11.52
N GLN A 203 25.34 11.15 -11.38
CA GLN A 203 26.22 12.19 -10.83
C GLN A 203 26.13 13.52 -11.59
N GLU A 204 26.16 13.49 -12.93
CA GLU A 204 26.09 14.69 -13.76
C GLU A 204 24.73 15.41 -13.63
N PHE A 205 23.63 14.66 -13.58
CA PHE A 205 22.29 15.22 -13.38
C PHE A 205 22.12 15.82 -11.99
N ALA A 206 22.56 15.13 -10.94
CA ALA A 206 22.53 15.63 -9.57
C ALA A 206 23.33 16.93 -9.42
N LEU A 207 24.53 16.97 -9.99
CA LEU A 207 25.41 18.14 -9.92
C LEU A 207 24.84 19.34 -10.69
N ARG A 208 24.19 19.12 -11.82
CA ARG A 208 23.48 20.16 -12.57
C ARG A 208 22.30 20.72 -11.78
N ALA A 209 21.47 19.84 -11.22
CA ALA A 209 20.31 20.21 -10.42
C ALA A 209 20.71 20.97 -9.14
N ALA A 210 21.80 20.56 -8.48
CA ALA A 210 22.32 21.23 -7.30
C ALA A 210 22.72 22.67 -7.61
N ARG A 211 23.39 22.93 -8.74
CA ARG A 211 23.80 24.28 -9.17
C ARG A 211 22.62 25.19 -9.52
N GLN A 212 21.50 24.62 -9.95
CA GLN A 212 20.28 25.37 -10.29
C GLN A 212 19.37 25.60 -9.08
N SER A 213 19.67 24.98 -7.94
CA SER A 213 18.91 25.14 -6.71
C SER A 213 19.18 26.48 -6.04
N ARG A 214 18.19 26.97 -5.28
CA ARG A 214 18.21 28.28 -4.63
C ARG A 214 17.72 28.18 -3.19
N PHE A 215 18.42 28.87 -2.30
CA PHE A 215 18.14 28.96 -0.87
C PHE A 215 17.76 30.38 -0.47
N THR A 216 17.28 30.55 0.75
CA THR A 216 17.00 31.89 1.28
C THR A 216 18.28 32.72 1.39
N ALA A 217 18.14 34.03 1.17
CA ALA A 217 19.23 34.97 1.42
C ALA A 217 19.41 35.18 2.93
N SER A 218 20.66 35.31 3.38
CA SER A 218 20.98 35.62 4.78
C SER A 218 22.21 36.52 4.86
N THR A 219 22.06 37.65 5.55
CA THR A 219 23.14 38.60 5.81
C THR A 219 24.11 38.12 6.89
N GLN A 220 23.63 37.24 7.78
CA GLN A 220 24.41 36.65 8.87
C GLN A 220 25.24 35.44 8.42
N ALA A 221 24.92 34.85 7.26
CA ALA A 221 25.63 33.69 6.75
C ALA A 221 27.08 34.01 6.31
N PRO A 222 27.99 33.01 6.33
CA PRO A 222 29.31 33.11 5.70
C PRO A 222 29.23 33.47 4.21
N ALA A 223 30.33 33.97 3.65
CA ALA A 223 30.39 34.33 2.23
C ALA A 223 30.10 33.13 1.30
N LEU A 224 30.57 31.93 1.70
CA LEU A 224 30.26 30.64 1.09
C LEU A 224 29.94 29.67 2.22
N GLN A 225 28.66 29.38 2.44
CA GLN A 225 28.24 28.43 3.46
C GLN A 225 28.23 27.01 2.88
N PRO A 226 28.86 26.03 3.55
CA PRO A 226 28.77 24.63 3.15
C PRO A 226 27.37 24.07 3.46
N GLY A 227 26.88 23.23 2.58
CA GLY A 227 25.65 22.45 2.76
C GLY A 227 25.73 21.15 1.97
N LYS A 228 24.67 20.35 2.06
CA LYS A 228 24.55 19.09 1.30
C LYS A 228 23.16 18.96 0.69
N ILE A 229 23.08 18.36 -0.48
CA ILE A 229 21.83 17.92 -1.09
C ILE A 229 21.98 16.43 -1.44
N VAL A 230 21.03 15.62 -1.02
CA VAL A 230 20.94 14.19 -1.33
C VAL A 230 19.82 14.01 -2.33
N TYR A 231 20.17 13.48 -3.50
CA TYR A 231 19.25 13.11 -4.56
C TYR A 231 19.09 11.60 -4.58
N ARG A 232 17.86 11.11 -4.43
CA ARG A 232 17.54 9.68 -4.50
C ARG A 232 16.92 9.35 -5.84
N PHE A 233 17.68 8.67 -6.70
CA PHE A 233 17.22 8.25 -8.02
C PHE A 233 16.56 6.87 -7.91
N ILE A 234 15.29 6.80 -8.29
CA ILE A 234 14.53 5.55 -8.30
C ILE A 234 14.71 4.92 -9.69
N PRO A 235 15.14 3.64 -9.81
CA PRO A 235 15.23 2.99 -11.11
C PRO A 235 13.84 2.92 -11.75
N GLN A 236 13.75 3.19 -13.05
CA GLN A 236 12.49 3.11 -13.82
C GLN A 236 12.43 1.82 -14.63
#